data_AF-A0A0B7JLN9-F1
#
_entry.id   AF-A0A0B7JLN9-F1
#
_cell.length_a   1.000
_cell.length_b   1.000
_cell.length_c   1.000
_cell.angle_alpha   90.00
_cell.angle_beta   90.00
_cell.angle_gamma   90.00
#
_symmetry.space_group_name_H-M   'P 1'
#
loop_
_entity.id
_entity.type
_entity.pdbx_description
1 polymer ?
#
loop_
_entity_poly.entity_id
_entity_poly.type
_entity_poly.pdbx_seq_one_letter_code
_entity_poly.pdbx_strand_id
1 'polypeptide(L)'
;MSVKTTSVRKIKKLNFIETGLPEISFSSFDTFRLIGAELAWFNSDLLKKYNINGSKEEIEAFLLNEYSYVSSNYLNSNRLIINECKTFWADRYGSRHEVCNGGSARCGFDGVFQVKGIGITPLLAQNMSKSHSHGKLFLDEAISEAIWGEICHRHLPYGSIRTLAIIKTNVQEEFSYLGNNPKKPCALAIREFSIRPAHFERATFFWPLPEYISLRNDDADRVRECINYLPISLGVSDSTLSSKKELFDCLKSFVVRIAKQIAYSRVKGIPHGSLTSSNISIDGRFLDFGTITAVPDFGNYVLADGVGAVWDDHILITNWLKNLFLNIDSYSILNDALSNSLVQELVRFFLDELEYQENYAILEELDVKNKSKDNLILAGDIKRNLISRHRINIGDFCVEDFKSKIVNLAKEKRLKIGNVKFELRDFKYSSFTILNDEYLSKTKYSNESINRLIANYC
;
A
#
# COMPACT_ATOMS: atom_id res chain seq x y z
N MET A 1 15.32 -11.32 -30.40
CA MET A 1 14.89 -12.68 -29.96
C MET A 1 13.81 -12.41 -28.95
N SER A 2 12.56 -12.80 -29.25
CA SER A 2 11.35 -12.50 -28.48
C SER A 2 11.59 -12.51 -26.96
N VAL A 3 11.17 -11.42 -26.26
CA VAL A 3 10.89 -11.45 -24.82
C VAL A 3 10.27 -12.80 -24.53
N LYS A 4 10.75 -13.55 -23.53
CA LYS A 4 10.16 -14.84 -23.13
C LYS A 4 8.73 -14.62 -22.59
N THR A 5 7.82 -14.27 -23.48
CA THR A 5 6.36 -14.11 -23.34
C THR A 5 5.71 -15.40 -22.86
N THR A 6 6.42 -16.53 -22.98
CA THR A 6 6.11 -17.80 -22.34
C THR A 6 5.93 -17.66 -20.83
N SER A 7 6.65 -16.76 -20.15
CA SER A 7 6.49 -16.54 -18.71
C SER A 7 5.17 -15.84 -18.40
N VAL A 8 4.87 -14.71 -19.03
CA VAL A 8 3.62 -13.95 -18.79
C VAL A 8 2.38 -14.71 -19.25
N ARG A 9 2.44 -15.46 -20.37
CA ARG A 9 1.35 -16.38 -20.78
C ARG A 9 1.21 -17.60 -19.87
N LYS A 10 2.29 -18.07 -19.23
CA LYS A 10 2.21 -19.09 -18.17
C LYS A 10 1.61 -18.50 -16.90
N ILE A 11 1.97 -17.27 -16.52
CA ILE A 11 1.41 -16.59 -15.35
C ILE A 11 -0.07 -16.25 -15.58
N LYS A 12 -0.47 -15.80 -16.78
CA LYS A 12 -1.89 -15.60 -17.16
C LYS A 12 -2.70 -16.89 -17.31
N LYS A 13 -2.05 -18.06 -17.43
CA LYS A 13 -2.72 -19.38 -17.41
C LYS A 13 -3.04 -19.84 -15.99
N LEU A 14 -2.57 -19.13 -14.97
CA LEU A 14 -2.92 -19.37 -13.57
C LEU A 14 -4.31 -18.73 -13.38
N ASN A 15 -5.31 -19.57 -13.13
CA ASN A 15 -6.68 -19.14 -12.86
C ASN A 15 -6.72 -18.18 -11.67
N PHE A 16 -7.81 -17.41 -11.51
CA PHE A 16 -8.13 -16.59 -10.32
C PHE A 16 -7.82 -17.27 -8.98
N ILE A 17 -7.88 -18.60 -8.97
CA ILE A 17 -7.58 -19.50 -7.85
C ILE A 17 -6.19 -19.24 -7.23
N GLU A 18 -5.17 -18.83 -7.98
CA GLU A 18 -3.84 -18.56 -7.42
C GLU A 18 -3.67 -17.17 -6.80
N THR A 19 -4.70 -16.31 -6.89
CA THR A 19 -4.65 -14.98 -6.28
C THR A 19 -4.77 -15.00 -4.77
N GLY A 20 -5.15 -16.14 -4.18
CA GLY A 20 -5.47 -16.24 -2.76
C GLY A 20 -6.81 -15.60 -2.39
N LEU A 21 -7.69 -15.31 -3.36
CA LEU A 21 -9.06 -14.82 -3.17
C LEU A 21 -10.04 -15.57 -4.09
N PRO A 22 -11.32 -15.71 -3.70
CA PRO A 22 -12.34 -16.31 -4.55
C PRO A 22 -12.74 -15.39 -5.71
N GLU A 23 -13.33 -15.96 -6.77
CA GLU A 23 -13.75 -15.22 -7.97
C GLU A 23 -14.75 -14.09 -7.65
N ILE A 24 -15.67 -14.31 -6.70
CA ILE A 24 -16.65 -13.31 -6.24
C ILE A 24 -15.99 -12.04 -5.68
N SER A 25 -14.70 -12.10 -5.29
CA SER A 25 -13.91 -10.95 -4.87
C SER A 25 -13.51 -10.04 -6.03
N PHE A 26 -13.89 -10.34 -7.27
CA PHE A 26 -13.51 -9.57 -8.44
C PHE A 26 -14.72 -9.16 -9.27
N SER A 27 -14.64 -8.00 -9.90
CA SER A 27 -15.60 -7.53 -10.89
C SER A 27 -14.88 -7.20 -12.19
N SER A 28 -15.22 -7.90 -13.27
CA SER A 28 -14.61 -7.67 -14.58
C SER A 28 -15.13 -6.39 -15.22
N PHE A 29 -14.27 -5.70 -15.96
CA PHE A 29 -14.66 -4.58 -16.80
C PHE A 29 -13.74 -4.49 -18.02
N ASP A 30 -14.29 -3.93 -19.09
CA ASP A 30 -13.57 -3.80 -20.35
C ASP A 30 -12.77 -2.50 -20.41
N THR A 31 -11.59 -2.61 -21.02
CA THR A 31 -10.69 -1.50 -21.25
C THR A 31 -10.21 -1.50 -22.69
N PHE A 32 -9.84 -0.32 -23.19
CA PHE A 32 -9.53 -0.09 -24.59
C PHE A 32 -8.13 0.48 -24.72
N ARG A 33 -7.43 0.09 -25.79
CA ARG A 33 -6.07 0.55 -26.07
C ARG A 33 -6.04 2.08 -26.17
N LEU A 34 -5.13 2.69 -25.43
CA LEU A 34 -4.87 4.12 -25.45
C LEU A 34 -3.77 4.47 -26.46
N ILE A 35 -4.11 5.27 -27.47
CA ILE A 35 -3.19 5.81 -28.45
C ILE A 35 -2.32 6.91 -27.82
N GLY A 36 -1.03 6.88 -28.11
CA GLY A 36 -0.07 7.91 -27.68
C GLY A 36 0.31 7.81 -26.21
N ALA A 37 0.15 6.63 -25.60
CA ALA A 37 0.77 6.33 -24.32
C ALA A 37 2.30 6.12 -24.49
N GLU A 38 3.08 6.47 -23.48
CA GLU A 38 4.55 6.43 -23.53
C GLU A 38 5.10 5.86 -22.23
N LEU A 39 6.09 4.97 -22.31
CA LEU A 39 6.73 4.43 -21.12
C LEU A 39 7.66 5.49 -20.51
N ALA A 40 7.40 5.89 -19.26
CA ALA A 40 8.26 6.83 -18.55
C ALA A 40 9.39 6.13 -17.79
N TRP A 41 9.10 5.00 -17.14
CA TRP A 41 10.04 4.31 -16.25
C TRP A 41 9.63 2.85 -16.06
N PHE A 42 10.61 1.98 -15.77
CA PHE A 42 10.37 0.61 -15.33
C PHE A 42 11.43 0.12 -14.33
N ASN A 43 11.04 -0.82 -13.46
CA ASN A 43 11.90 -1.45 -12.47
C ASN A 43 12.56 -2.70 -13.05
N SER A 44 13.84 -2.59 -13.41
CA SER A 44 14.62 -3.70 -13.98
C SER A 44 14.73 -4.90 -13.04
N ASP A 45 14.88 -4.66 -11.74
CA ASP A 45 15.03 -5.74 -10.76
C ASP A 45 13.70 -6.46 -10.50
N LEU A 46 12.59 -5.73 -10.52
CA LEU A 46 11.25 -6.34 -10.44
C LEU A 46 10.92 -7.16 -11.69
N LEU A 47 11.21 -6.62 -12.88
CA LEU A 47 11.02 -7.35 -14.14
C LEU A 47 11.78 -8.68 -14.13
N LYS A 48 13.04 -8.69 -13.68
CA LYS A 48 13.84 -9.91 -13.51
C LYS A 48 13.19 -10.89 -12.53
N LYS A 49 12.70 -10.42 -11.38
CA LYS A 49 11.97 -11.25 -10.39
C LYS A 49 10.77 -11.96 -11.02
N TYR A 50 10.05 -11.30 -11.93
CA TYR A 50 8.93 -11.86 -12.69
C TYR A 50 9.34 -12.58 -13.99
N ASN A 51 10.63 -12.81 -14.20
CA ASN A 51 11.20 -13.44 -15.40
C ASN A 51 10.88 -12.70 -16.72
N ILE A 52 10.64 -11.39 -16.64
CA ILE A 52 10.48 -10.51 -17.80
C ILE A 52 11.86 -9.95 -18.16
N ASN A 53 12.43 -10.41 -19.26
CA ASN A 53 13.78 -10.06 -19.71
C ASN A 53 13.75 -9.71 -21.21
N GLY A 54 14.61 -8.78 -21.62
CA GLY A 54 14.76 -8.34 -23.01
C GLY A 54 15.63 -7.08 -23.09
N SER A 55 15.85 -6.57 -24.30
CA SER A 55 16.40 -5.22 -24.47
C SER A 55 15.43 -4.17 -23.90
N LYS A 56 15.89 -2.93 -23.74
CA LYS A 56 15.04 -1.82 -23.28
C LYS A 56 13.83 -1.63 -24.19
N GLU A 57 14.05 -1.69 -25.51
CA GLU A 57 13.03 -1.54 -26.54
C GLU A 57 12.03 -2.72 -26.52
N GLU A 58 12.52 -3.94 -26.30
CA GLU A 58 11.68 -5.13 -26.18
C GLU A 58 10.79 -5.07 -24.92
N ILE A 59 11.34 -4.62 -23.79
CA ILE A 59 10.60 -4.41 -22.54
C ILE A 59 9.57 -3.30 -22.72
N GLU A 60 9.95 -2.19 -23.36
CA GLU A 60 9.06 -1.07 -23.61
C GLU A 60 7.87 -1.46 -24.47
N ALA A 61 8.13 -2.12 -25.61
CA ALA A 61 7.09 -2.64 -26.48
C ALA A 61 6.17 -3.61 -25.73
N PHE A 62 6.71 -4.49 -24.89
CA PHE A 62 5.92 -5.39 -24.06
C PHE A 62 5.01 -4.65 -23.06
N LEU A 63 5.57 -3.72 -22.27
CA LEU A 63 4.82 -3.00 -21.24
C LEU A 63 3.72 -2.13 -21.85
N LEU A 64 4.04 -1.40 -22.92
CA LEU A 64 3.04 -0.63 -23.66
C LEU A 64 1.99 -1.57 -24.26
N ASN A 65 2.40 -2.68 -24.87
CA ASN A 65 1.46 -3.61 -25.47
C ASN A 65 0.48 -4.22 -24.44
N GLU A 66 0.92 -4.48 -23.22
CA GLU A 66 0.11 -5.15 -22.20
C GLU A 66 -0.69 -4.20 -21.30
N TYR A 67 -0.19 -2.99 -21.05
CA TYR A 67 -0.70 -2.14 -19.97
C TYR A 67 -1.16 -0.73 -20.42
N SER A 68 -1.09 -0.39 -21.71
CA SER A 68 -1.64 0.87 -22.24
C SER A 68 -3.15 0.79 -22.52
N TYR A 69 -3.94 0.28 -21.57
CA TYR A 69 -5.39 0.16 -21.68
C TYR A 69 -6.08 1.00 -20.60
N VAL A 70 -7.22 1.60 -20.93
CA VAL A 70 -8.03 2.42 -20.00
C VAL A 70 -9.52 2.18 -20.20
N SER A 71 -10.35 2.51 -19.20
CA SER A 71 -11.82 2.42 -19.30
C SER A 71 -12.37 3.31 -20.42
N SER A 72 -13.55 2.97 -20.94
CA SER A 72 -14.22 3.72 -22.03
C SER A 72 -14.46 5.19 -21.70
N ASN A 73 -14.68 5.52 -20.42
CA ASN A 73 -14.92 6.87 -19.93
C ASN A 73 -13.64 7.61 -19.49
N TYR A 74 -12.45 7.07 -19.77
CA TYR A 74 -11.20 7.71 -19.38
C TYR A 74 -11.01 9.09 -20.04
N LEU A 75 -11.42 9.25 -21.30
CA LEU A 75 -11.36 10.51 -22.02
C LEU A 75 -12.38 10.59 -23.16
N ASN A 76 -12.82 11.81 -23.51
CA ASN A 76 -13.81 12.07 -24.56
C ASN A 76 -13.23 12.15 -25.99
N SER A 77 -12.05 11.59 -26.25
CA SER A 77 -11.34 11.75 -27.53
C SER A 77 -11.21 10.45 -28.32
N ASN A 78 -10.90 10.57 -29.61
CA ASN A 78 -10.62 9.48 -30.55
C ASN A 78 -9.28 8.76 -30.31
N ARG A 79 -8.71 8.86 -29.10
CA ARG A 79 -7.47 8.14 -28.72
C ARG A 79 -7.71 6.75 -28.15
N LEU A 80 -8.95 6.27 -28.12
CA LEU A 80 -9.26 4.89 -27.73
C LEU A 80 -9.49 4.05 -28.98
N ILE A 81 -8.76 2.94 -29.10
CA ILE A 81 -8.98 1.96 -30.16
C ILE A 81 -10.03 0.95 -29.68
N ILE A 82 -11.30 1.17 -30.03
CA ILE A 82 -12.44 0.42 -29.48
C ILE A 82 -12.41 -1.08 -29.85
N ASN A 83 -11.82 -1.45 -30.98
CA ASN A 83 -11.67 -2.85 -31.38
C ASN A 83 -10.47 -3.56 -30.73
N GLU A 84 -9.60 -2.85 -30.02
CA GLU A 84 -8.54 -3.43 -29.18
C GLU A 84 -8.97 -3.38 -27.71
N CYS A 85 -9.79 -4.37 -27.32
CA CYS A 85 -10.30 -4.53 -25.96
C CYS A 85 -9.46 -5.53 -25.15
N LYS A 86 -9.25 -5.23 -23.86
CA LYS A 86 -8.69 -6.14 -22.85
C LYS A 86 -9.56 -6.06 -21.59
N THR A 87 -9.95 -7.20 -21.06
CA THR A 87 -10.67 -7.26 -19.77
C THR A 87 -9.69 -7.20 -18.61
N PHE A 88 -10.01 -6.38 -17.61
CA PHE A 88 -9.34 -6.32 -16.32
C PHE A 88 -10.36 -6.59 -15.22
N TRP A 89 -9.86 -6.85 -14.00
CA TRP A 89 -10.69 -7.13 -12.84
C TRP A 89 -10.42 -6.14 -11.72
N ALA A 90 -11.47 -5.52 -11.22
CA ALA A 90 -11.42 -4.70 -10.02
C ALA A 90 -11.65 -5.60 -8.80
N ASP A 91 -10.70 -5.64 -7.87
CA ASP A 91 -10.83 -6.37 -6.61
C ASP A 91 -11.77 -5.64 -5.64
N ARG A 92 -12.70 -6.41 -5.07
CA ARG A 92 -13.73 -6.00 -4.14
C ARG A 92 -13.22 -6.14 -2.72
N TYR A 93 -13.32 -5.07 -1.95
CA TYR A 93 -12.95 -5.07 -0.53
C TYR A 93 -13.80 -4.05 0.24
N GLY A 94 -13.92 -4.30 1.54
CA GLY A 94 -14.72 -3.52 2.46
C GLY A 94 -14.12 -2.18 2.87
N SER A 95 -14.98 -1.40 3.52
CA SER A 95 -14.61 -0.19 4.25
C SER A 95 -15.71 0.12 5.25
N ARG A 96 -15.31 0.57 6.42
CA ARG A 96 -16.23 0.98 7.49
C ARG A 96 -16.69 2.44 7.39
N HIS A 97 -16.13 3.21 6.46
CA HIS A 97 -16.42 4.64 6.33
C HIS A 97 -17.69 4.85 5.49
N GLU A 98 -18.49 5.86 5.84
CA GLU A 98 -19.77 6.16 5.17
C GLU A 98 -19.59 6.60 3.71
N VAL A 99 -18.44 7.19 3.40
CA VAL A 99 -18.03 7.53 2.03
C VAL A 99 -16.95 6.55 1.60
N CYS A 100 -17.33 5.52 0.86
CA CYS A 100 -16.40 4.50 0.42
C CYS A 100 -16.78 3.86 -0.92
N ASN A 101 -15.75 3.46 -1.66
CA ASN A 101 -15.86 2.61 -2.83
C ASN A 101 -16.05 1.14 -2.42
N GLY A 102 -16.55 0.31 -3.34
CA GLY A 102 -16.72 -1.14 -3.13
C GLY A 102 -15.42 -1.95 -3.29
N GLY A 103 -14.27 -1.27 -3.32
CA GLY A 103 -12.96 -1.82 -3.60
C GLY A 103 -12.16 -0.92 -4.53
N SER A 104 -11.46 -1.53 -5.49
CA SER A 104 -10.62 -0.86 -6.47
C SER A 104 -11.41 -0.04 -7.50
N ALA A 105 -11.80 1.18 -7.14
CA ALA A 105 -12.55 2.10 -8.01
C ALA A 105 -11.75 2.67 -9.21
N ARG A 106 -10.41 2.55 -9.17
CA ARG A 106 -9.49 3.06 -10.21
C ARG A 106 -8.32 2.15 -10.54
N CYS A 107 -8.45 0.86 -10.20
CA CYS A 107 -7.41 -0.12 -10.41
C CYS A 107 -7.97 -1.35 -11.14
N GLY A 108 -7.23 -1.85 -12.12
CA GLY A 108 -7.54 -3.08 -12.85
C GLY A 108 -6.42 -4.09 -12.70
N PHE A 109 -6.75 -5.29 -12.23
CA PHE A 109 -5.84 -6.43 -12.16
C PHE A 109 -5.98 -7.27 -13.44
N ASP A 110 -4.88 -7.81 -13.98
CA ASP A 110 -4.90 -8.65 -15.20
C ASP A 110 -4.56 -10.13 -14.96
N GLY A 111 -4.60 -10.56 -13.69
CA GLY A 111 -4.14 -11.88 -13.27
C GLY A 111 -2.67 -11.89 -12.81
N VAL A 112 -1.89 -10.85 -13.15
CA VAL A 112 -0.47 -10.77 -12.78
C VAL A 112 -0.16 -9.48 -12.04
N PHE A 113 -0.50 -8.34 -12.64
CA PHE A 113 -0.23 -7.02 -12.11
C PHE A 113 -1.50 -6.19 -12.01
N GLN A 114 -1.49 -5.24 -11.09
CA GLN A 114 -2.53 -4.24 -10.95
C GLN A 114 -2.09 -2.94 -11.64
N VAL A 115 -2.97 -2.37 -12.46
CA VAL A 115 -2.80 -1.07 -13.11
C VAL A 115 -3.63 -0.05 -12.36
N LYS A 116 -2.97 0.88 -11.68
CA LYS A 116 -3.61 2.00 -10.96
C LYS A 116 -3.72 3.21 -11.90
N GLY A 117 -4.87 3.89 -11.86
CA GLY A 117 -5.19 5.00 -12.77
C GLY A 117 -5.78 4.55 -14.09
N ILE A 118 -6.28 3.30 -14.19
CA ILE A 118 -6.82 2.71 -15.42
C ILE A 118 -8.15 3.35 -15.87
N GLY A 119 -8.74 4.22 -15.06
CA GLY A 119 -10.07 4.78 -15.25
C GLY A 119 -11.08 4.22 -14.25
N ILE A 120 -12.34 4.61 -14.42
CA ILE A 120 -13.43 4.26 -13.50
C ILE A 120 -13.76 2.79 -13.67
N THR A 121 -13.91 2.09 -12.55
CA THR A 121 -14.34 0.67 -12.51
C THR A 121 -15.76 0.52 -11.97
N PRO A 122 -16.35 -0.69 -12.04
CA PRO A 122 -17.65 -0.98 -11.41
C PRO A 122 -17.73 -0.71 -9.90
N LEU A 123 -16.59 -0.51 -9.23
CA LEU A 123 -16.50 -0.34 -7.77
C LEU A 123 -16.47 1.12 -7.32
N LEU A 124 -16.57 2.08 -8.26
CA LEU A 124 -16.75 3.49 -7.91
C LEU A 124 -18.12 3.71 -7.26
N ALA A 125 -18.14 4.33 -6.08
CA ALA A 125 -19.37 4.71 -5.42
C ALA A 125 -19.87 6.09 -5.87
N GLN A 126 -21.19 6.25 -5.90
CA GLN A 126 -21.85 7.50 -6.31
C GLN A 126 -21.64 8.66 -5.32
N ASN A 127 -21.35 8.35 -4.06
CA ASN A 127 -21.14 9.34 -2.99
C ASN A 127 -19.69 9.83 -2.86
N MET A 128 -18.80 9.48 -3.80
CA MET A 128 -17.41 9.97 -3.78
C MET A 128 -17.30 11.42 -4.25
N SER A 129 -16.36 12.17 -3.67
CA SER A 129 -16.04 13.53 -4.13
C SER A 129 -15.51 13.53 -5.56
N LYS A 130 -15.60 14.70 -6.24
CA LYS A 130 -15.06 14.89 -7.60
C LYS A 130 -13.56 14.52 -7.70
N SER A 131 -12.77 14.83 -6.67
CA SER A 131 -11.35 14.48 -6.60
C SER A 131 -11.07 12.98 -6.57
N HIS A 132 -12.05 12.17 -6.19
CA HIS A 132 -11.91 10.72 -6.04
C HIS A 132 -12.75 9.92 -7.05
N SER A 133 -13.42 10.59 -8.00
CA SER A 133 -14.36 9.93 -8.92
C SER A 133 -13.88 9.86 -10.38
N HIS A 134 -12.79 10.54 -10.75
CA HIS A 134 -12.35 10.61 -12.16
C HIS A 134 -11.58 9.37 -12.66
N GLY A 135 -11.21 8.44 -11.77
CA GLY A 135 -10.56 7.17 -12.14
C GLY A 135 -9.10 7.25 -12.60
N LYS A 136 -8.50 8.44 -12.63
CA LYS A 136 -7.12 8.67 -13.09
C LYS A 136 -6.12 8.71 -11.92
N LEU A 137 -4.84 8.60 -12.25
CA LEU A 137 -3.71 8.78 -11.33
C LEU A 137 -2.82 9.89 -11.89
N PHE A 138 -2.41 10.84 -11.06
CA PHE A 138 -1.48 11.87 -11.51
C PHE A 138 -0.06 11.31 -11.64
N LEU A 139 0.73 11.87 -12.56
CA LEU A 139 2.08 11.38 -12.84
C LEU A 139 3.02 11.53 -11.63
N ASP A 140 2.91 12.63 -10.89
CA ASP A 140 3.66 12.85 -9.64
C ASP A 140 3.29 11.83 -8.56
N GLU A 141 2.01 11.48 -8.42
CA GLU A 141 1.55 10.37 -7.56
C GLU A 141 2.15 9.03 -8.00
N ALA A 142 2.18 8.73 -9.29
CA ALA A 142 2.77 7.49 -9.81
C ALA A 142 4.29 7.39 -9.55
N ILE A 143 5.00 8.52 -9.66
CA ILE A 143 6.44 8.62 -9.33
C ILE A 143 6.64 8.41 -7.83
N SER A 144 5.83 9.04 -6.99
CA SER A 144 5.86 8.87 -5.54
C SER A 144 5.63 7.42 -5.13
N GLU A 145 4.66 6.74 -5.75
CA GLU A 145 4.39 5.31 -5.52
C GLU A 145 5.59 4.42 -5.87
N ALA A 146 6.31 4.73 -6.96
CA ALA A 146 7.53 3.99 -7.33
C ALA A 146 8.67 4.21 -6.32
N ILE A 147 8.91 5.46 -5.92
CA ILE A 147 9.98 5.82 -4.97
C ILE A 147 9.72 5.19 -3.60
N TRP A 148 8.54 5.42 -3.02
CA TRP A 148 8.20 4.88 -1.72
C TRP A 148 8.04 3.37 -1.72
N GLY A 149 7.56 2.80 -2.84
CA GLY A 149 7.58 1.37 -3.08
C GLY A 149 8.98 0.79 -2.84
N GLU A 150 10.00 1.30 -3.51
CA GLU A 150 11.36 0.75 -3.37
C GLU A 150 12.02 1.10 -2.02
N ILE A 151 11.83 2.31 -1.48
CA ILE A 151 12.34 2.68 -0.15
C ILE A 151 11.77 1.73 0.91
N CYS A 152 10.45 1.55 0.96
CA CYS A 152 9.83 0.65 1.92
C CYS A 152 10.24 -0.80 1.68
N HIS A 153 10.37 -1.24 0.43
CA HIS A 153 10.82 -2.60 0.10
C HIS A 153 12.21 -2.91 0.65
N ARG A 154 13.13 -1.95 0.54
CA ARG A 154 14.52 -2.10 0.99
C ARG A 154 14.65 -2.07 2.52
N HIS A 155 13.86 -1.22 3.17
CA HIS A 155 14.13 -0.85 4.55
C HIS A 155 13.14 -1.40 5.57
N LEU A 156 11.96 -1.88 5.15
CA LEU A 156 10.96 -2.42 6.07
C LEU A 156 10.94 -3.96 6.07
N PRO A 157 10.61 -4.60 7.20
CA PRO A 157 10.76 -6.06 7.38
C PRO A 157 10.04 -6.92 6.35
N TYR A 158 8.84 -6.51 5.93
CA TYR A 158 8.07 -7.22 4.90
C TYR A 158 8.09 -6.50 3.57
N GLY A 159 8.68 -5.30 3.52
CA GLY A 159 8.78 -4.49 2.33
C GLY A 159 7.47 -3.78 1.97
N SER A 160 7.16 -3.73 0.68
CA SER A 160 6.06 -2.92 0.15
C SER A 160 5.56 -3.49 -1.18
N ILE A 161 4.41 -3.01 -1.64
CA ILE A 161 3.92 -3.25 -3.00
C ILE A 161 4.71 -2.39 -3.98
N ARG A 162 5.41 -3.06 -4.90
CA ARG A 162 6.35 -2.40 -5.80
C ARG A 162 5.74 -2.04 -7.15
N THR A 163 6.19 -0.92 -7.70
CA THR A 163 5.81 -0.47 -9.05
C THR A 163 6.77 -1.08 -10.08
N LEU A 164 6.19 -1.82 -11.02
CA LEU A 164 6.87 -2.41 -12.17
C LEU A 164 7.20 -1.36 -13.24
N ALA A 165 6.24 -0.48 -13.54
CA ALA A 165 6.37 0.51 -14.59
C ALA A 165 5.43 1.70 -14.40
N ILE A 166 5.81 2.83 -15.01
CA ILE A 166 4.99 4.03 -15.12
C ILE A 166 4.80 4.33 -16.61
N ILE A 167 3.54 4.37 -17.07
CA ILE A 167 3.18 4.74 -18.43
C ILE A 167 2.48 6.10 -18.39
N LYS A 168 3.00 7.09 -19.11
CA LYS A 168 2.32 8.38 -19.31
C LYS A 168 1.14 8.15 -20.23
N THR A 169 -0.03 8.64 -19.82
CA THR A 169 -1.23 8.58 -20.68
C THR A 169 -1.28 9.73 -21.66
N ASN A 170 -0.43 10.76 -21.48
CA ASN A 170 -0.50 12.04 -22.21
C ASN A 170 -1.91 12.66 -22.17
N VAL A 171 -2.62 12.44 -21.07
CA VAL A 171 -3.90 13.05 -20.72
C VAL A 171 -3.65 13.96 -19.53
N GLN A 172 -4.41 15.05 -19.44
CA GLN A 172 -4.40 15.93 -18.28
C GLN A 172 -5.76 15.90 -17.59
N GLU A 173 -5.75 16.07 -16.28
CA GLU A 173 -6.95 16.10 -15.44
C GLU A 173 -6.88 17.27 -14.46
N GLU A 174 -8.05 17.80 -14.07
CA GLU A 174 -8.14 18.88 -13.08
C GLU A 174 -7.71 18.37 -11.69
N PHE A 175 -6.70 19.02 -11.11
CA PHE A 175 -6.27 18.73 -9.74
C PHE A 175 -7.12 19.51 -8.74
N SER A 176 -8.28 18.96 -8.37
CA SER A 176 -9.29 19.67 -7.57
C SER A 176 -8.93 19.89 -6.10
N TYR A 177 -7.73 19.51 -5.66
CA TYR A 177 -7.22 19.80 -4.32
C TYR A 177 -6.64 21.21 -4.20
N LEU A 178 -6.37 21.89 -5.32
CA LEU A 178 -5.93 23.29 -5.34
C LEU A 178 -7.05 24.18 -5.85
N GLY A 179 -7.25 25.35 -5.25
CA GLY A 179 -8.40 26.23 -5.54
C GLY A 179 -8.49 26.70 -7.00
N ASN A 180 -7.40 26.67 -7.77
CA ASN A 180 -7.38 26.99 -9.20
C ASN A 180 -7.53 25.77 -10.13
N ASN A 181 -7.72 24.56 -9.58
CA ASN A 181 -7.90 23.29 -10.29
C ASN A 181 -6.91 23.11 -11.47
N PRO A 182 -5.59 23.21 -11.24
CA PRO A 182 -4.62 23.18 -12.33
C PRO A 182 -4.67 21.81 -13.01
N LYS A 183 -4.47 21.80 -14.33
CA LYS A 183 -4.39 20.55 -15.08
C LYS A 183 -3.05 19.88 -14.85
N LYS A 184 -3.07 18.64 -14.35
CA LYS A 184 -1.88 17.82 -14.13
C LYS A 184 -1.83 16.63 -15.08
N PRO A 185 -0.62 16.21 -15.53
CA PRO A 185 -0.47 15.03 -16.36
C PRO A 185 -0.86 13.76 -15.60
N CYS A 186 -1.50 12.82 -16.30
CA CYS A 186 -1.92 11.53 -15.78
C CYS A 186 -1.00 10.38 -16.23
N ALA A 187 -1.01 9.30 -15.45
CA ALA A 187 -0.22 8.11 -15.69
C ALA A 187 -0.98 6.84 -15.32
N LEU A 188 -0.46 5.71 -15.78
CA LEU A 188 -0.77 4.38 -15.29
C LEU A 188 0.43 3.88 -14.48
N ALA A 189 0.19 3.45 -13.25
CA ALA A 189 1.21 2.78 -12.44
C ALA A 189 0.92 1.28 -12.41
N ILE A 190 1.83 0.49 -12.97
CA ILE A 190 1.73 -0.97 -13.03
C ILE A 190 2.46 -1.49 -11.80
N ARG A 191 1.77 -2.18 -10.89
CA ARG A 191 2.30 -2.60 -9.59
C ARG A 191 1.92 -4.03 -9.25
N GLU A 192 2.63 -4.62 -8.29
CA GLU A 192 2.26 -5.93 -7.74
C GLU A 192 0.82 -5.89 -7.17
N PHE A 193 0.10 -7.01 -7.25
CA PHE A 193 -1.19 -7.17 -6.58
C PHE A 193 -1.01 -7.51 -5.10
N SER A 194 -1.97 -7.15 -4.26
CA SER A 194 -1.92 -7.38 -2.83
C SER A 194 -3.30 -7.68 -2.25
N ILE A 195 -3.39 -8.73 -1.44
CA ILE A 195 -4.56 -8.99 -0.61
C ILE A 195 -4.45 -8.15 0.66
N ARG A 196 -5.51 -7.42 0.97
CA ARG A 196 -5.63 -6.51 2.13
C ARG A 196 -6.58 -7.07 3.18
N PRO A 197 -6.45 -6.71 4.47
CA PRO A 197 -7.43 -7.00 5.51
C PRO A 197 -8.86 -6.60 5.12
N ALA A 198 -9.01 -5.49 4.40
CA ALA A 198 -10.30 -5.03 3.87
C ALA A 198 -11.03 -6.07 3.00
N HIS A 199 -10.35 -7.04 2.37
CA HIS A 199 -11.04 -8.09 1.60
C HIS A 199 -11.91 -8.99 2.47
N PHE A 200 -11.66 -9.04 3.78
CA PHE A 200 -12.40 -9.82 4.76
C PHE A 200 -13.41 -8.96 5.55
N GLU A 201 -13.60 -7.70 5.16
CA GLU A 201 -14.55 -6.76 5.76
C GLU A 201 -15.71 -6.50 4.80
N ARG A 202 -16.91 -6.20 5.33
CA ARG A 202 -18.07 -5.76 4.54
C ARG A 202 -17.88 -4.35 3.96
N ALA A 203 -18.47 -4.08 2.80
CA ALA A 203 -18.57 -2.76 2.18
C ALA A 203 -19.96 -2.13 2.41
N THR A 204 -20.37 -1.99 3.67
CA THR A 204 -21.76 -1.66 4.05
C THR A 204 -22.30 -0.36 3.43
N PHE A 205 -21.42 0.62 3.21
CA PHE A 205 -21.77 1.94 2.67
C PHE A 205 -21.42 2.11 1.18
N PHE A 206 -21.10 1.02 0.48
CA PHE A 206 -20.87 1.08 -0.94
C PHE A 206 -22.18 1.31 -1.70
N TRP A 207 -22.23 2.41 -2.45
CA TRP A 207 -23.36 2.78 -3.31
C TRP A 207 -22.95 2.76 -4.79
N PRO A 208 -22.99 1.59 -5.46
CA PRO A 208 -22.64 1.46 -6.88
C PRO A 208 -23.61 2.22 -7.78
N LEU A 209 -23.23 2.40 -9.05
CA LEU A 209 -24.18 2.73 -10.12
C LEU A 209 -25.27 1.65 -10.26
N PRO A 210 -26.48 1.99 -10.74
CA PRO A 210 -27.60 1.05 -10.81
C PRO A 210 -27.29 -0.28 -11.52
N GLU A 211 -26.51 -0.25 -12.59
CA GLU A 211 -26.09 -1.45 -13.34
C GLU A 211 -25.18 -2.39 -12.56
N TYR A 212 -24.53 -1.91 -11.48
CA TYR A 212 -23.62 -2.67 -10.63
C TYR A 212 -24.19 -2.94 -9.23
N ILE A 213 -25.50 -2.78 -9.04
CA ILE A 213 -26.15 -2.95 -7.72
C ILE A 213 -25.96 -4.35 -7.11
N SER A 214 -25.79 -5.37 -7.96
CA SER A 214 -25.52 -6.74 -7.53
C SER A 214 -24.27 -6.82 -6.64
N LEU A 215 -23.21 -6.04 -6.95
CA LEU A 215 -21.94 -6.00 -6.21
C LEU A 215 -22.07 -5.50 -4.76
N ARG A 216 -23.17 -4.82 -4.43
CA ARG A 216 -23.51 -4.44 -3.07
C ARG A 216 -24.36 -5.52 -2.40
N ASN A 217 -25.30 -6.10 -3.15
CA ASN A 217 -26.27 -7.06 -2.63
C ASN A 217 -25.62 -8.39 -2.23
N ASP A 218 -24.59 -8.83 -2.95
CA ASP A 218 -23.84 -10.08 -2.71
C ASP A 218 -22.63 -9.90 -1.76
N ASP A 219 -22.41 -8.71 -1.20
CA ASP A 219 -21.21 -8.40 -0.40
C ASP A 219 -21.07 -9.29 0.85
N ALA A 220 -22.20 -9.74 1.43
CA ALA A 220 -22.19 -10.70 2.54
C ALA A 220 -21.62 -12.07 2.12
N ASP A 221 -22.01 -12.53 0.93
CA ASP A 221 -21.57 -13.81 0.38
C ASP A 221 -20.10 -13.74 -0.02
N ARG A 222 -19.69 -12.61 -0.61
CA ARG A 222 -18.28 -12.32 -0.88
C ARG A 222 -17.42 -12.43 0.37
N VAL A 223 -17.82 -11.79 1.49
CA VAL A 223 -17.04 -11.86 2.73
C VAL A 223 -16.96 -13.30 3.27
N ARG A 224 -18.08 -14.03 3.26
CA ARG A 224 -18.12 -15.44 3.69
C ARG A 224 -17.16 -16.31 2.88
N GLU A 225 -17.12 -16.14 1.56
CA GLU A 225 -16.19 -16.87 0.71
C GLU A 225 -14.73 -16.43 0.93
N CYS A 226 -14.46 -15.12 1.02
CA CYS A 226 -13.12 -14.61 1.29
C CYS A 226 -12.52 -15.23 2.55
N ILE A 227 -13.28 -15.32 3.65
CA ILE A 227 -12.79 -15.85 4.93
C ILE A 227 -12.27 -17.28 4.80
N ASN A 228 -12.89 -18.11 3.93
CA ASN A 228 -12.41 -19.47 3.68
C ASN A 228 -11.03 -19.49 3.02
N TYR A 229 -10.65 -18.43 2.31
CA TYR A 229 -9.34 -18.32 1.65
C TYR A 229 -8.25 -17.75 2.57
N LEU A 230 -8.57 -17.28 3.78
CA LEU A 230 -7.61 -16.60 4.65
C LEU A 230 -6.29 -17.39 4.88
N PRO A 231 -6.28 -18.72 5.11
CA PRO A 231 -5.04 -19.47 5.25
C PRO A 231 -4.17 -19.45 3.98
N ILE A 232 -4.80 -19.58 2.81
CA ILE A 232 -4.16 -19.50 1.48
C ILE A 232 -3.60 -18.10 1.28
N SER A 233 -4.41 -17.07 1.54
CA SER A 233 -4.02 -15.67 1.40
C SER A 233 -2.80 -15.31 2.26
N LEU A 234 -2.68 -15.90 3.45
CA LEU A 234 -1.56 -15.65 4.38
C LEU A 234 -0.33 -16.55 4.12
N GLY A 235 -0.46 -17.55 3.25
CA GLY A 235 0.56 -18.58 3.02
C GLY A 235 0.77 -19.51 4.23
N VAL A 236 -0.28 -19.74 5.02
CA VAL A 236 -0.27 -20.64 6.19
C VAL A 236 -0.63 -22.07 5.80
N SER A 237 -1.54 -22.23 4.83
CA SER A 237 -1.99 -23.52 4.30
C SER A 237 -2.37 -23.38 2.83
N ASP A 238 -2.22 -24.46 2.05
CA ASP A 238 -2.70 -24.53 0.66
C ASP A 238 -4.19 -24.90 0.58
N SER A 239 -4.83 -25.17 1.71
CA SER A 239 -6.25 -25.49 1.81
C SER A 239 -7.05 -24.32 2.38
N THR A 240 -8.35 -24.30 2.07
CA THR A 240 -9.28 -23.38 2.71
C THR A 240 -9.38 -23.65 4.21
N LEU A 241 -9.84 -22.64 4.94
CA LEU A 241 -10.02 -22.65 6.38
C LEU A 241 -10.81 -23.90 6.85
N SER A 242 -10.20 -24.65 7.76
CA SER A 242 -10.69 -25.95 8.23
C SER A 242 -11.10 -25.96 9.70
N SER A 243 -10.55 -25.05 10.51
CA SER A 243 -10.80 -25.04 11.96
C SER A 243 -10.62 -23.66 12.60
N LYS A 244 -11.20 -23.49 13.80
CA LYS A 244 -11.07 -22.27 14.60
C LYS A 244 -9.64 -22.03 15.10
N LYS A 245 -8.91 -23.12 15.39
CA LYS A 245 -7.50 -23.02 15.78
C LYS A 245 -6.67 -22.44 14.64
N GLU A 246 -6.87 -22.96 13.42
CA GLU A 246 -6.21 -22.44 12.22
C GLU A 246 -6.58 -20.97 11.97
N LEU A 247 -7.85 -20.59 12.16
CA LEU A 247 -8.28 -19.19 12.07
C LEU A 247 -7.50 -18.30 13.04
N PHE A 248 -7.42 -18.70 14.31
CA PHE A 248 -6.71 -17.95 15.33
C PHE A 248 -5.21 -17.84 15.03
N ASP A 249 -4.58 -18.92 14.58
CA ASP A 249 -3.16 -18.95 14.18
C ASP A 249 -2.91 -18.03 12.97
N CYS A 250 -3.82 -18.00 11.98
CA CYS A 250 -3.81 -17.08 10.86
C CYS A 250 -3.87 -15.61 11.32
N LEU A 251 -4.84 -15.27 12.17
CA LEU A 251 -4.99 -13.92 12.71
C LEU A 251 -3.78 -13.49 13.53
N LYS A 252 -3.21 -14.40 14.32
CA LYS A 252 -2.00 -14.13 15.11
C LYS A 252 -0.79 -13.88 14.22
N SER A 253 -0.58 -14.69 13.19
CA SER A 253 0.48 -14.49 12.18
C SER A 253 0.35 -13.13 11.50
N PHE A 254 -0.86 -12.78 11.07
CA PHE A 254 -1.16 -11.47 10.48
C PHE A 254 -0.81 -10.32 11.44
N VAL A 255 -1.24 -10.41 12.71
CA VAL A 255 -0.96 -9.39 13.75
C VAL A 255 0.54 -9.18 13.94
N VAL A 256 1.35 -10.25 13.98
CA VAL A 256 2.82 -10.14 14.10
C VAL A 256 3.41 -9.39 12.90
N ARG A 257 2.95 -9.71 11.67
CA ARG A 257 3.46 -9.07 10.45
C ARG A 257 3.20 -7.57 10.46
N ILE A 258 1.96 -7.15 10.75
CA ILE A 258 1.62 -5.72 10.76
C ILE A 258 2.30 -4.97 11.91
N ALA A 259 2.36 -5.54 13.11
CA ALA A 259 2.98 -4.90 14.27
C ALA A 259 4.46 -4.59 14.00
N LYS A 260 5.19 -5.60 13.48
CA LYS A 260 6.60 -5.46 13.14
C LYS A 260 6.81 -4.47 11.99
N GLN A 261 6.00 -4.50 10.93
CA GLN A 261 6.10 -3.54 9.83
C GLN A 261 5.96 -2.09 10.33
N ILE A 262 4.91 -1.84 11.13
CA ILE A 262 4.55 -0.51 11.62
C ILE A 262 5.61 0.01 12.58
N ALA A 263 6.02 -0.82 13.55
CA ALA A 263 7.10 -0.51 14.48
C ALA A 263 8.37 -0.01 13.78
N TYR A 264 8.82 -0.77 12.77
CA TYR A 264 10.01 -0.42 12.00
C TYR A 264 9.83 0.89 11.23
N SER A 265 8.65 1.13 10.64
CA SER A 265 8.38 2.37 9.91
C SER A 265 8.43 3.60 10.81
N ARG A 266 7.87 3.53 12.02
CA ARG A 266 7.91 4.64 13.02
C ARG A 266 9.33 4.91 13.46
N VAL A 267 10.07 3.87 13.84
CA VAL A 267 11.43 3.99 14.38
C VAL A 267 12.42 4.48 13.33
N LYS A 268 12.33 3.96 12.10
CA LYS A 268 13.16 4.43 10.98
C LYS A 268 12.79 5.84 10.52
N GLY A 269 11.61 6.32 10.89
CA GLY A 269 11.14 7.67 10.59
C GLY A 269 10.53 7.81 9.20
N ILE A 270 9.90 6.75 8.68
CA ILE A 270 9.11 6.75 7.44
C ILE A 270 7.70 6.19 7.68
N PRO A 271 6.93 6.77 8.62
CA PRO A 271 5.57 6.33 8.91
C PRO A 271 4.64 6.53 7.71
N HIS A 272 3.75 5.56 7.46
CA HIS A 272 2.87 5.56 6.30
C HIS A 272 1.88 6.74 6.25
N GLY A 273 1.45 7.22 7.42
CA GLY A 273 0.53 8.35 7.53
C GLY A 273 -0.96 8.04 7.32
N SER A 274 -1.34 6.86 6.81
CA SER A 274 -2.75 6.45 6.65
C SER A 274 -2.91 4.93 6.61
N LEU A 275 -2.83 4.30 7.78
CA LEU A 275 -2.89 2.83 7.94
C LEU A 275 -4.32 2.33 8.22
N THR A 276 -5.18 2.43 7.21
CA THR A 276 -6.48 1.75 7.20
C THR A 276 -6.33 0.26 6.84
N SER A 277 -7.37 -0.54 7.04
CA SER A 277 -7.43 -1.94 6.62
C SER A 277 -7.26 -2.15 5.11
N SER A 278 -7.30 -1.08 4.29
CA SER A 278 -7.09 -1.12 2.84
C SER A 278 -5.67 -0.72 2.40
N ASN A 279 -4.87 -0.09 3.27
CA ASN A 279 -3.55 0.47 2.91
C ASN A 279 -2.39 -0.37 3.46
N ILE A 280 -2.69 -1.59 3.91
CA ILE A 280 -1.72 -2.60 4.30
C ILE A 280 -2.14 -3.95 3.72
N SER A 281 -1.18 -4.73 3.26
CA SER A 281 -1.39 -6.10 2.79
C SER A 281 -1.42 -7.05 3.99
N ILE A 282 -2.13 -8.18 3.87
CA ILE A 282 -2.19 -9.21 4.91
C ILE A 282 -0.82 -9.87 5.17
N ASP A 283 0.10 -9.75 4.23
CA ASP A 283 1.50 -10.19 4.40
C ASP A 283 2.39 -9.13 5.08
N GLY A 284 1.82 -7.98 5.47
CA GLY A 284 2.52 -6.89 6.15
C GLY A 284 3.10 -5.83 5.21
N ARG A 285 3.05 -6.02 3.88
CA ARG A 285 3.54 -4.99 2.92
C ARG A 285 2.67 -3.74 2.93
N PHE A 286 3.31 -2.57 2.86
CA PHE A 286 2.61 -1.29 2.67
C PHE A 286 2.22 -1.04 1.21
N LEU A 287 1.18 -0.25 1.00
CA LEU A 287 0.72 0.22 -0.30
C LEU A 287 -0.10 1.51 -0.18
N ASP A 288 -0.26 2.22 -1.30
CA ASP A 288 -0.94 3.51 -1.38
C ASP A 288 -0.19 4.62 -0.61
N PHE A 289 0.98 4.95 -1.15
CA PHE A 289 1.98 5.87 -0.58
C PHE A 289 1.63 7.36 -0.72
N GLY A 290 0.34 7.72 -0.73
CA GLY A 290 -0.07 9.12 -0.89
C GLY A 290 0.28 10.02 0.31
N THR A 291 0.35 9.44 1.51
CA THR A 291 0.50 10.17 2.79
C THR A 291 1.82 9.90 3.50
N ILE A 292 2.61 8.94 3.01
CA ILE A 292 3.89 8.58 3.64
C ILE A 292 4.86 9.73 3.46
N THR A 293 5.69 9.99 4.46
CA THR A 293 6.79 10.93 4.37
C THR A 293 7.81 10.61 5.45
N ALA A 294 9.09 10.94 5.21
CA ALA A 294 10.05 10.92 6.30
C ALA A 294 9.71 11.96 7.37
N VAL A 295 10.05 11.64 8.62
CA VAL A 295 9.92 12.51 9.79
C VAL A 295 11.27 12.65 10.51
N PRO A 296 11.63 13.85 10.99
CA PRO A 296 12.99 14.11 11.45
C PRO A 296 13.31 13.44 12.80
N ASP A 297 12.29 13.19 13.63
CA ASP A 297 12.47 12.67 14.99
C ASP A 297 11.27 11.84 15.49
N PHE A 298 11.17 11.60 16.80
CA PHE A 298 10.07 10.85 17.43
C PHE A 298 8.87 11.76 17.76
N GLY A 299 8.70 12.88 17.07
CA GLY A 299 7.51 13.72 17.12
C GLY A 299 6.26 12.95 16.69
N ASN A 300 5.11 13.33 17.25
CA ASN A 300 3.81 12.73 16.93
C ASN A 300 3.16 13.50 15.77
N TYR A 301 3.69 13.30 14.56
CA TYR A 301 3.29 14.05 13.38
C TYR A 301 1.93 13.62 12.83
N VAL A 302 1.05 14.57 12.53
CA VAL A 302 -0.17 14.33 11.76
C VAL A 302 0.18 14.43 10.27
N LEU A 303 0.07 13.31 9.56
CA LEU A 303 0.44 13.22 8.14
C LEU A 303 -0.77 13.15 7.20
N ALA A 304 -1.92 12.76 7.74
CA ALA A 304 -3.20 12.84 7.07
C ALA A 304 -4.31 13.04 8.09
N ASP A 305 -5.36 13.74 7.67
CA ASP A 305 -6.49 14.04 8.52
C ASP A 305 -7.30 12.79 8.85
N GLY A 306 -7.77 12.68 10.09
CA GLY A 306 -8.72 11.65 10.52
C GLY A 306 -8.13 10.25 10.77
N VAL A 307 -6.83 10.03 10.58
CA VAL A 307 -6.19 8.70 10.71
C VAL A 307 -5.20 8.57 11.88
N GLY A 308 -5.04 9.63 12.67
CA GLY A 308 -4.10 9.69 13.79
C GLY A 308 -2.72 10.22 13.38
N ALA A 309 -1.86 10.40 14.37
CA ALA A 309 -0.48 10.80 14.22
C ALA A 309 0.47 9.60 14.42
N VAL A 310 1.75 9.76 14.08
CA VAL A 310 2.76 8.68 14.02
C VAL A 310 2.77 7.73 15.22
N TRP A 311 2.57 8.24 16.43
CA TRP A 311 2.61 7.45 17.68
C TRP A 311 1.24 7.12 18.26
N ASP A 312 0.15 7.51 17.60
CA ASP A 312 -1.23 7.20 18.00
C ASP A 312 -2.10 6.55 16.91
N ASP A 313 -1.57 6.33 15.70
CA ASP A 313 -2.15 5.55 14.61
C ASP A 313 -2.52 4.09 15.02
N HIS A 314 -1.89 3.53 16.06
CA HIS A 314 -2.29 2.24 16.66
C HIS A 314 -3.74 2.26 17.16
N ILE A 315 -4.30 3.42 17.53
CA ILE A 315 -5.71 3.55 17.94
C ILE A 315 -6.62 3.24 16.75
N LEU A 316 -6.33 3.79 15.57
CA LEU A 316 -7.07 3.47 14.35
C LEU A 316 -6.96 1.98 14.03
N ILE A 317 -5.73 1.43 14.15
CA ILE A 317 -5.43 0.04 13.84
C ILE A 317 -6.16 -0.93 14.74
N THR A 318 -6.10 -0.74 16.05
CA THR A 318 -6.84 -1.59 17.00
C THR A 318 -8.35 -1.53 16.77
N ASN A 319 -8.88 -0.37 16.34
CA ASN A 319 -10.30 -0.25 16.02
C ASN A 319 -10.68 -1.05 14.76
N TRP A 320 -9.90 -0.97 13.67
CA TRP A 320 -10.21 -1.79 12.50
C TRP A 320 -9.87 -3.26 12.69
N LEU A 321 -8.87 -3.63 13.51
CA LEU A 321 -8.60 -5.04 13.88
C LEU A 321 -9.79 -5.67 14.62
N LYS A 322 -10.38 -4.95 15.59
CA LYS A 322 -11.61 -5.41 16.27
C LYS A 322 -12.73 -5.67 15.27
N ASN A 323 -12.95 -4.72 14.36
CA ASN A 323 -13.99 -4.85 13.33
C ASN A 323 -13.70 -6.01 12.37
N LEU A 324 -12.46 -6.18 11.95
CA LEU A 324 -12.02 -7.28 11.10
C LEU A 324 -12.31 -8.62 11.77
N PHE A 325 -11.90 -8.79 13.03
CA PHE A 325 -12.14 -10.04 13.76
C PHE A 325 -13.63 -10.32 13.96
N LEU A 326 -14.44 -9.30 14.22
CA LEU A 326 -15.90 -9.44 14.32
C LEU A 326 -16.54 -9.80 12.96
N ASN A 327 -16.06 -9.24 11.85
CA ASN A 327 -16.54 -9.62 10.52
C ASN A 327 -16.15 -11.08 10.21
N ILE A 328 -14.89 -11.42 10.41
CA ILE A 328 -14.39 -12.77 10.22
C ILE A 328 -15.21 -13.77 11.04
N ASP A 329 -15.51 -13.44 12.28
CA ASP A 329 -16.36 -14.27 13.13
C ASP A 329 -17.78 -14.43 12.59
N SER A 330 -18.45 -13.29 12.33
CA SER A 330 -19.86 -13.25 11.95
C SER A 330 -20.15 -13.93 10.61
N TYR A 331 -19.16 -13.97 9.71
CA TYR A 331 -19.28 -14.55 8.38
C TYR A 331 -18.47 -15.84 8.22
N SER A 332 -17.84 -16.37 9.27
CA SER A 332 -17.21 -17.70 9.20
C SER A 332 -18.28 -18.79 9.14
N ILE A 333 -17.99 -19.87 8.41
CA ILE A 333 -18.82 -21.09 8.40
C ILE A 333 -18.48 -22.04 9.56
N LEU A 334 -17.46 -21.71 10.36
CA LEU A 334 -17.04 -22.53 11.49
C LEU A 334 -18.09 -22.44 12.61
N ASN A 335 -18.47 -23.60 13.16
CA ASN A 335 -19.33 -23.64 14.34
C ASN A 335 -18.60 -22.97 15.53
N ASP A 336 -19.33 -22.13 16.27
CA ASP A 336 -18.91 -21.36 17.46
C ASP A 336 -18.17 -20.03 17.22
N ALA A 337 -18.80 -18.94 17.68
CA ALA A 337 -18.27 -17.57 17.65
C ALA A 337 -16.90 -17.43 18.36
N LEU A 338 -15.99 -16.64 17.78
CA LEU A 338 -14.84 -16.02 18.43
C LEU A 338 -15.38 -15.20 19.60
N SER A 339 -15.13 -15.69 20.82
CA SER A 339 -15.55 -14.95 22.00
C SER A 339 -14.93 -13.55 22.00
N ASN A 340 -15.66 -12.57 22.54
CA ASN A 340 -15.12 -11.22 22.74
C ASN A 340 -13.78 -11.22 23.49
N SER A 341 -13.53 -12.22 24.34
CA SER A 341 -12.26 -12.37 25.05
C SER A 341 -11.07 -12.63 24.10
N LEU A 342 -11.25 -13.45 23.06
CA LEU A 342 -10.23 -13.73 22.04
C LEU A 342 -9.92 -12.49 21.20
N VAL A 343 -10.95 -11.69 20.87
CA VAL A 343 -10.77 -10.42 20.15
C VAL A 343 -9.90 -9.46 20.98
N GLN A 344 -10.17 -9.34 22.29
CA GLN A 344 -9.34 -8.51 23.17
C GLN A 344 -7.92 -9.08 23.34
N GLU A 345 -7.77 -10.41 23.36
CA GLU A 345 -6.46 -11.06 23.40
C GLU A 345 -5.63 -10.73 22.16
N LEU A 346 -6.19 -10.83 20.96
CA LEU A 346 -5.49 -10.49 19.71
C LEU A 346 -5.10 -9.00 19.66
N VAL A 347 -5.96 -8.11 20.16
CA VAL A 347 -5.66 -6.66 20.25
C VAL A 347 -4.53 -6.39 21.24
N ARG A 348 -4.56 -7.02 22.42
CA ARG A 348 -3.48 -6.90 23.40
C ARG A 348 -2.18 -7.45 22.82
N PHE A 349 -2.24 -8.60 22.16
CA PHE A 349 -1.09 -9.21 21.50
C PHE A 349 -0.50 -8.29 20.40
N PHE A 350 -1.34 -7.62 19.61
CA PHE A 350 -0.87 -6.60 18.65
C PHE A 350 -0.10 -5.46 19.33
N LEU A 351 -0.63 -4.91 20.43
CA LEU A 351 -0.01 -3.80 21.14
C LEU A 351 1.32 -4.21 21.79
N ASP A 352 1.35 -5.39 22.41
CA ASP A 352 2.56 -5.93 23.04
C ASP A 352 3.64 -6.21 21.99
N GLU A 353 3.27 -6.80 20.85
CA GLU A 353 4.19 -7.06 19.73
C GLU A 353 4.69 -5.75 19.10
N LEU A 354 3.81 -4.76 18.94
CA LEU A 354 4.18 -3.44 18.42
C LEU A 354 5.21 -2.75 19.32
N GLU A 355 4.98 -2.71 20.64
CA GLU A 355 5.93 -2.13 21.58
C GLU A 355 7.27 -2.88 21.57
N TYR A 356 7.23 -4.22 21.57
CA TYR A 356 8.42 -5.06 21.49
C TYR A 356 9.24 -4.75 20.23
N GLN A 357 8.59 -4.73 19.06
CA GLN A 357 9.25 -4.51 17.78
C GLN A 357 9.79 -3.07 17.64
N GLU A 358 9.14 -2.08 18.22
CA GLU A 358 9.68 -0.70 18.27
C GLU A 358 10.96 -0.65 19.08
N ASN A 359 10.96 -1.27 20.27
CA ASN A 359 12.14 -1.31 21.13
C ASN A 359 13.28 -2.07 20.44
N TYR A 360 12.95 -3.17 19.75
CA TYR A 360 13.92 -3.95 18.98
C TYR A 360 14.51 -3.13 17.82
N ALA A 361 13.67 -2.45 17.03
CA ALA A 361 14.12 -1.60 15.93
C ALA A 361 15.02 -0.45 16.42
N ILE A 362 14.74 0.15 17.58
CA ILE A 362 15.61 1.18 18.18
C ILE A 362 17.00 0.62 18.47
N LEU A 363 17.08 -0.59 19.04
CA LEU A 363 18.36 -1.24 19.26
C LEU A 363 19.12 -1.47 17.96
N GLU A 364 18.43 -1.77 16.85
CA GLU A 364 19.05 -1.95 15.52
C GLU A 364 19.57 -0.64 14.93
N GLU A 365 18.81 0.44 15.04
CA GLU A 365 19.22 1.78 14.58
C GLU A 365 20.37 2.35 15.43
N LEU A 366 20.47 1.96 16.70
CA LEU A 366 21.61 2.25 17.58
C LEU A 366 22.77 1.26 17.46
N ASP A 367 22.65 0.24 16.59
CA ASP A 367 23.64 -0.82 16.38
C ASP A 367 24.09 -1.55 17.66
N VAL A 368 23.16 -1.74 18.61
CA VAL A 368 23.40 -2.50 19.84
C VAL A 368 23.47 -3.99 19.52
N LYS A 369 24.61 -4.64 19.72
CA LYS A 369 24.79 -6.05 19.35
C LYS A 369 23.99 -7.04 20.20
N ASN A 370 23.84 -6.76 21.50
CA ASN A 370 23.08 -7.62 22.41
C ASN A 370 21.62 -7.16 22.49
N LYS A 371 20.66 -7.99 22.05
CA LYS A 371 19.21 -7.72 22.11
C LYS A 371 18.52 -8.37 23.32
N SER A 372 19.20 -8.41 24.46
CA SER A 372 18.65 -8.95 25.72
C SER A 372 17.38 -8.21 26.18
N LYS A 373 16.60 -8.86 27.06
CA LYS A 373 15.41 -8.27 27.68
C LYS A 373 15.71 -6.94 28.37
N ASP A 374 16.84 -6.84 29.08
CA ASP A 374 17.24 -5.60 29.75
C ASP A 374 17.50 -4.48 28.74
N ASN A 375 18.20 -4.76 27.64
CA ASN A 375 18.43 -3.76 26.59
C ASN A 375 17.14 -3.34 25.89
N LEU A 376 16.16 -4.24 25.72
CA LEU A 376 14.84 -3.89 25.20
C LEU A 376 14.08 -2.95 26.14
N ILE A 377 14.18 -3.17 27.46
CA ILE A 377 13.60 -2.26 28.47
C ILE A 377 14.27 -0.88 28.38
N LEU A 378 15.59 -0.83 28.28
CA LEU A 378 16.33 0.43 28.11
C LEU A 378 15.96 1.16 26.81
N ALA A 379 15.79 0.45 25.70
CA ALA A 379 15.30 1.04 24.45
C ALA A 379 13.89 1.62 24.58
N GLY A 380 12.99 0.91 25.27
CA GLY A 380 11.65 1.40 25.59
C GLY A 380 11.66 2.66 26.46
N ASP A 381 12.56 2.74 27.44
CA ASP A 381 12.78 3.94 28.23
C ASP A 381 13.24 5.12 27.36
N ILE A 382 14.25 4.92 26.50
CA ILE A 382 14.75 5.95 25.58
C ILE A 382 13.63 6.44 24.67
N LYS A 383 12.86 5.51 24.07
CA LYS A 383 11.70 5.79 23.24
C LYS A 383 10.70 6.72 23.96
N ARG A 384 10.30 6.37 25.18
CA ARG A 384 9.34 7.15 25.98
C ARG A 384 9.82 8.57 26.31
N ASN A 385 11.14 8.79 26.40
CA ASN A 385 11.71 10.12 26.61
C ASN A 385 11.74 10.98 25.34
N LEU A 386 11.65 10.36 24.15
CA LEU A 386 11.74 11.04 22.87
C LEU A 386 10.38 11.25 22.19
N ILE A 387 9.39 10.40 22.49
CA ILE A 387 8.05 10.54 21.92
C ILE A 387 7.39 11.83 22.43
N SER A 388 6.94 12.67 21.50
CA SER A 388 6.01 13.76 21.82
C SER A 388 4.60 13.19 22.07
N ARG A 389 3.94 13.62 23.15
CA ARG A 389 2.52 13.31 23.38
C ARG A 389 1.58 14.23 22.60
N HIS A 390 2.06 15.39 22.19
CA HIS A 390 1.27 16.36 21.44
C HIS A 390 1.37 16.07 19.95
N ARG A 391 0.20 16.04 19.31
CA ARG A 391 0.10 16.01 17.85
C ARG A 391 0.66 17.30 17.28
N ILE A 392 1.56 17.19 16.31
CA ILE A 392 2.22 18.33 15.68
C ILE A 392 2.16 18.20 14.17
N ASN A 393 2.21 19.35 13.49
CA ASN A 393 2.43 19.37 12.04
C ASN A 393 3.91 19.11 11.75
N ILE A 394 4.19 18.60 10.55
CA ILE A 394 5.57 18.44 10.11
C ILE A 394 6.22 19.82 9.93
N GLY A 395 7.34 20.02 10.62
CA GLY A 395 8.07 21.29 10.69
C GLY A 395 9.42 21.06 11.36
N ASP A 396 10.36 22.01 11.17
CA ASP A 396 11.72 21.99 11.74
C ASP A 396 12.47 20.64 11.60
N PHE A 397 12.95 20.36 10.37
CA PHE A 397 13.77 19.18 10.10
C PHE A 397 15.20 19.33 10.67
N CYS A 398 15.37 19.02 11.97
CA CYS A 398 16.69 18.96 12.61
C CYS A 398 17.05 17.53 13.04
N VAL A 399 17.45 16.71 12.06
CA VAL A 399 17.80 15.30 12.27
C VAL A 399 19.02 15.13 13.18
N GLU A 400 19.99 16.05 13.11
CA GLU A 400 21.23 15.98 13.90
C GLU A 400 20.97 16.21 15.41
N ASP A 401 20.00 17.07 15.74
CA ASP A 401 19.56 17.24 17.13
C ASP A 401 18.92 15.96 17.66
N PHE A 402 18.08 15.29 16.86
CA PHE A 402 17.48 14.01 17.22
C PHE A 402 18.55 12.92 17.44
N LYS A 403 19.47 12.74 16.49
CA LYS A 403 20.57 11.78 16.59
C LYS A 403 21.43 12.03 17.83
N SER A 404 21.75 13.30 18.11
CA SER A 404 22.50 13.68 19.31
C SER A 404 21.74 13.36 20.60
N LYS A 405 20.44 13.69 20.67
CA LYS A 405 19.58 13.42 21.83
C LYS A 405 19.47 11.92 22.12
N ILE A 406 19.18 11.10 21.11
CA ILE A 406 19.02 9.66 21.32
C ILE A 406 20.33 8.98 21.72
N VAL A 407 21.48 9.43 21.18
CA VAL A 407 22.81 8.95 21.57
C VAL A 407 23.11 9.30 23.03
N ASN A 408 22.82 10.53 23.45
CA ASN A 408 23.06 10.96 24.83
C ASN A 408 22.19 10.16 25.82
N LEU A 409 20.89 10.01 25.53
CA LEU A 409 19.99 9.17 26.33
C LEU A 409 20.46 7.71 26.41
N ALA A 410 20.93 7.14 25.30
CA ALA A 410 21.46 5.78 25.29
C ALA A 410 22.70 5.64 26.19
N LYS A 411 23.62 6.61 26.15
CA LYS A 411 24.82 6.63 27.00
C LYS A 411 24.48 6.81 28.48
N GLU A 412 23.57 7.72 28.81
CA GLU A 412 23.08 7.93 30.19
C GLU A 412 22.47 6.66 30.78
N LYS A 413 21.73 5.92 29.97
CA LYS A 413 21.15 4.60 30.31
C LYS A 413 22.17 3.45 30.26
N ARG A 414 23.45 3.73 29.99
CA ARG A 414 24.56 2.76 29.88
C ARG A 414 24.34 1.69 28.79
N LEU A 415 23.56 2.01 27.77
CA LEU A 415 23.35 1.14 26.62
C LEU A 415 24.60 1.15 25.72
N LYS A 416 25.14 -0.04 25.40
CA LYS A 416 26.31 -0.19 24.54
C LYS A 416 25.92 -0.05 23.06
N ILE A 417 25.97 1.16 22.54
CA ILE A 417 25.65 1.50 21.14
C ILE A 417 26.85 1.31 20.20
N GLY A 418 26.58 1.09 18.92
CA GLY A 418 27.56 0.97 17.84
C GLY A 418 27.50 2.14 16.87
N ASN A 419 27.54 1.84 15.57
CA ASN A 419 27.38 2.87 14.53
C ASN A 419 25.90 3.21 14.30
N VAL A 420 25.47 4.37 14.77
CA VAL A 420 24.07 4.84 14.70
C VAL A 420 23.68 5.13 13.24
N LYS A 421 22.51 4.63 12.82
CA LYS A 421 22.03 4.69 11.42
C LYS A 421 21.03 5.83 11.20
N PHE A 422 19.75 5.62 11.52
CA PHE A 422 18.63 6.58 11.34
C PHE A 422 18.64 7.32 9.99
N GLU A 423 19.06 6.63 8.93
CA GLU A 423 19.35 7.23 7.62
C GLU A 423 18.12 7.79 6.91
N LEU A 424 16.93 7.25 7.21
CA LEU A 424 15.69 7.60 6.52
C LEU A 424 14.98 8.85 7.09
N ARG A 425 15.54 9.46 8.13
CA ARG A 425 14.97 10.66 8.76
C ARG A 425 15.28 11.96 8.01
N ASP A 426 16.18 11.89 7.03
CA ASP A 426 16.61 13.04 6.25
C ASP A 426 15.47 13.61 5.38
N PHE A 427 15.42 14.94 5.26
CA PHE A 427 14.42 15.67 4.48
C PHE A 427 14.36 15.27 3.00
N LYS A 428 15.45 14.71 2.45
CA LYS A 428 15.45 14.18 1.08
C LYS A 428 14.33 13.16 0.89
N TYR A 429 14.02 12.34 1.89
CA TYR A 429 12.93 11.35 1.87
C TYR A 429 11.56 11.95 2.24
N SER A 430 11.36 13.25 2.04
CA SER A 430 10.06 13.89 2.23
C SER A 430 9.21 13.79 0.96
N SER A 431 7.92 13.49 1.11
CA SER A 431 6.97 13.56 -0.01
C SER A 431 6.84 14.98 -0.56
N PHE A 432 7.09 16.01 0.26
CA PHE A 432 7.16 17.39 -0.22
C PHE A 432 8.29 17.55 -1.25
N THR A 433 9.49 17.04 -0.95
CA THR A 433 10.65 17.12 -1.85
C THR A 433 10.40 16.34 -3.14
N ILE A 434 9.83 15.13 -3.03
CA ILE A 434 9.54 14.27 -4.18
C ILE A 434 8.49 14.92 -5.11
N LEU A 435 7.38 15.41 -4.56
CA LEU A 435 6.26 15.94 -5.34
C LEU A 435 6.51 17.37 -5.87
N ASN A 436 7.46 18.11 -5.30
CA ASN A 436 7.80 19.48 -5.72
C ASN A 436 9.20 19.59 -6.33
N ASP A 437 9.75 18.50 -6.89
CA ASP A 437 11.05 18.55 -7.59
C ASP A 437 11.00 19.58 -8.74
N GLU A 438 11.82 20.63 -8.60
CA GLU A 438 11.83 21.74 -9.55
C GLU A 438 12.28 21.31 -10.95
N TYR A 439 13.19 20.34 -11.03
CA TYR A 439 13.72 19.90 -12.31
C TYR A 439 12.70 19.09 -13.10
N LEU A 440 11.94 18.24 -12.42
CA LEU A 440 10.79 17.50 -12.97
C LEU A 440 9.78 18.48 -13.59
N SER A 441 9.46 19.56 -12.87
CA SER A 441 8.57 20.62 -13.34
C SER A 441 9.15 21.40 -14.54
N LYS A 442 10.42 21.83 -14.46
CA LYS A 442 11.11 22.59 -15.54
C LYS A 442 11.24 21.80 -16.84
N THR A 443 11.45 20.49 -16.74
CA THR A 443 11.57 19.57 -17.89
C THR A 443 10.23 19.04 -18.39
N LYS A 444 9.10 19.51 -17.83
CA LYS A 444 7.75 19.05 -18.16
C LYS A 444 7.62 17.52 -18.07
N TYR A 445 8.20 16.92 -17.03
CA TYR A 445 8.14 15.48 -16.77
C TYR A 445 8.70 14.62 -17.93
N SER A 446 9.88 14.99 -18.45
CA SER A 446 10.60 14.15 -19.42
C SER A 446 10.97 12.80 -18.82
N ASN A 447 11.15 11.76 -19.64
CA ASN A 447 11.52 10.44 -19.12
C ASN A 447 12.87 10.50 -18.40
N GLU A 448 13.81 11.30 -18.91
CA GLU A 448 15.10 11.51 -18.26
C GLU A 448 14.96 12.08 -16.84
N SER A 449 14.12 13.11 -16.64
CA SER A 449 13.94 13.70 -15.32
C SER A 449 13.22 12.77 -14.34
N ILE A 450 12.26 12.00 -14.82
CA ILE A 450 11.58 10.95 -14.03
C ILE A 450 12.59 9.87 -13.60
N ASN A 451 13.37 9.33 -14.54
CA ASN A 451 14.37 8.29 -14.24
C ASN A 451 15.42 8.82 -13.27
N ARG A 452 15.89 10.05 -13.47
CA ARG A 452 16.86 10.69 -12.57
C ARG A 452 16.29 10.85 -11.15
N LEU A 453 15.06 11.34 -11.02
CA LEU A 453 14.45 11.52 -9.71
C LEU A 453 14.30 10.19 -8.99
N ILE A 454 13.74 9.17 -9.64
CA ILE A 454 13.56 7.84 -9.03
C ILE A 454 14.90 7.23 -8.62
N ALA A 455 15.93 7.32 -9.48
CA ALA A 455 17.27 6.79 -9.21
C ALA A 455 18.00 7.50 -8.04
N ASN A 456 17.63 8.73 -7.68
CA ASN A 456 18.20 9.40 -6.52
C ASN A 456 17.75 8.78 -5.19
N TYR A 457 16.67 7.98 -5.21
CA TYR A 457 16.10 7.33 -4.03
C TYR A 457 16.25 5.80 -4.05
N CYS A 458 16.17 5.21 -5.24
CA CYS A 458 16.08 3.78 -5.45
C CYS A 458 17.44 3.19 -5.78
#